data_AF-E2AT72-F1
#
_entry.id   AF-E2AT72-F1
#
_cell.length_a   1.000
_cell.length_b   1.000
_cell.length_c   1.000
_cell.angle_alpha   90.00
_cell.angle_beta   90.00
_cell.angle_gamma   90.00
#
_symmetry.space_group_name_H-M   'P 1'
#
loop_
_entity.id
_entity.type
_entity.pdbx_description
1 polymer ?
#
loop_
_entity_poly.entity_id
_entity_poly.type
_entity_poly.pdbx_seq_one_letter_code
_entity_poly.pdbx_strand_id
1 'polypeptide(L)'
;MLKLRSQDEYQTIEYKKKIYKEIVQDLIHDERHYIRDLHMIIKVFREEIMKVARDKNELETLFSNIIDIYKLTMILLGSLEDNCELMEIAEEGQMPRIGSCFEALAKTTEFDIYVKYARDINSPANRELLINLLSRLEANVVLQTGYSIKEAVKCYLPDLLLQPIWHCFKYFNYIELLCEHTPNMEEGETLRQVQDLLRPLQMELTKSVTSVPKKETRLLIQCRARRKAAIKKIREIQKSVHGWDQKDIGQCCYGEFIREDTLKKVTNNR
;
A
#
# COMPACT_ATOMS: atom_id res chain seq x y z
N MET A 1 47.57 -0.02 -15.41
CA MET A 1 46.27 -0.71 -15.21
C MET A 1 45.45 -0.08 -14.07
N LEU A 2 45.26 1.25 -14.05
CA LEU A 2 44.48 1.96 -13.00
C LEU A 2 43.41 2.92 -13.57
N LYS A 3 43.16 2.90 -14.88
CA LYS A 3 42.22 3.82 -15.57
C LYS A 3 40.94 3.18 -16.10
N LEU A 4 40.71 1.89 -15.85
CA LEU A 4 39.50 1.17 -16.30
C LEU A 4 38.52 0.86 -15.14
N ARG A 5 38.92 1.04 -13.88
CA ARG A 5 38.07 0.76 -12.71
C ARG A 5 37.11 1.93 -12.37
N SER A 6 37.33 3.11 -12.97
CA SER A 6 36.68 4.38 -12.57
C SER A 6 35.47 4.80 -13.42
N GLN A 7 35.02 4.04 -14.42
CA GLN A 7 33.88 4.45 -15.26
C GLN A 7 32.63 3.64 -14.91
N ASP A 8 32.80 2.34 -14.69
CA ASP A 8 31.74 1.42 -14.27
C ASP A 8 31.25 1.70 -12.83
N GLU A 9 32.14 2.09 -11.91
CA GLU A 9 31.74 2.47 -10.53
C GLU A 9 30.90 3.75 -10.52
N TYR A 10 31.25 4.75 -11.33
CA TYR A 10 30.49 6.00 -11.43
C TYR A 10 29.11 5.78 -12.08
N GLN A 11 29.04 4.97 -13.14
CA GLN A 11 27.76 4.58 -13.74
C GLN A 11 26.87 3.80 -12.76
N THR A 12 27.47 2.94 -11.93
CA THR A 12 26.75 2.17 -10.91
C THR A 12 26.19 3.07 -9.81
N ILE A 13 26.96 4.05 -9.34
CA ILE A 13 26.53 5.03 -8.33
C ILE A 13 25.40 5.90 -8.87
N GLU A 14 25.53 6.39 -10.10
CA GLU A 14 24.50 7.24 -10.73
C GLU A 14 23.20 6.46 -10.98
N TYR A 15 23.31 5.18 -11.36
CA TYR A 15 22.16 4.29 -11.47
C TYR A 15 21.46 4.05 -10.12
N LYS A 16 22.23 3.79 -9.05
CA LYS A 16 21.69 3.66 -7.69
C LYS A 16 21.00 4.94 -7.21
N LYS A 17 21.60 6.11 -7.45
CA LYS A 17 20.97 7.42 -7.18
C LYS A 17 19.63 7.54 -7.89
N LYS A 18 19.57 7.21 -9.18
CA LYS A 18 18.32 7.27 -9.93
C LYS A 18 17.25 6.35 -9.32
N ILE A 19 17.58 5.09 -9.05
CA ILE A 19 16.64 4.15 -8.44
C ILE A 19 16.16 4.63 -7.08
N TYR A 20 17.07 5.06 -6.20
CA TYR A 20 16.70 5.57 -4.88
C TYR A 20 15.71 6.73 -4.99
N LYS A 21 15.95 7.69 -5.90
CA LYS A 21 15.01 8.80 -6.14
C LYS A 21 13.63 8.31 -6.61
N GLU A 22 13.60 7.33 -7.52
CA GLU A 22 12.33 6.73 -7.97
C GLU A 22 11.58 6.03 -6.81
N ILE A 23 12.29 5.35 -5.92
CA ILE A 23 11.70 4.69 -4.74
C ILE A 23 11.09 5.71 -3.78
N VAL A 24 11.81 6.81 -3.50
CA VAL A 24 11.31 7.89 -2.62
C VAL A 24 10.05 8.54 -3.22
N GLN A 25 10.04 8.80 -4.53
CA GLN A 25 8.87 9.34 -5.21
C GLN A 25 7.68 8.38 -5.16
N ASP A 26 7.92 7.08 -5.32
CA ASP A 26 6.89 6.05 -5.22
C ASP A 26 6.34 5.93 -3.80
N LEU A 27 7.20 6.01 -2.78
CA LEU A 27 6.79 6.06 -1.39
C LEU A 27 5.85 7.24 -1.12
N ILE A 28 6.25 8.47 -1.48
CA ILE A 28 5.42 9.68 -1.30
C ILE A 28 4.08 9.55 -2.04
N HIS A 29 4.09 8.99 -3.24
CA HIS A 29 2.85 8.76 -3.99
C HIS A 29 1.93 7.75 -3.28
N ASP A 30 2.49 6.63 -2.82
CA ASP A 30 1.76 5.61 -2.06
C ASP A 30 1.20 6.20 -0.75
N GLU A 31 1.94 7.06 -0.05
CA GLU A 31 1.48 7.77 1.15
C GLU A 31 0.30 8.70 0.86
N ARG A 32 0.38 9.51 -0.20
CA ARG A 32 -0.73 10.38 -0.61
C ARG A 32 -1.98 9.57 -0.96
N HIS A 33 -1.81 8.43 -1.63
CA HIS A 33 -2.93 7.53 -1.93
C HIS A 33 -3.50 6.93 -0.65
N TYR A 34 -2.64 6.44 0.24
CA TYR A 34 -3.04 5.82 1.49
C TYR A 34 -3.80 6.78 2.40
N ILE A 35 -3.37 8.04 2.50
CA ILE A 35 -4.12 9.09 3.21
C ILE A 35 -5.54 9.26 2.65
N ARG A 36 -5.73 9.20 1.33
CA ARG A 36 -7.07 9.29 0.72
C ARG A 36 -7.92 8.09 1.08
N ASP A 37 -7.34 6.90 1.11
CA ASP A 37 -8.07 5.68 1.50
C ASP A 37 -8.45 5.71 2.99
N LEU A 38 -7.53 6.13 3.86
CA LEU A 38 -7.82 6.37 5.29
C LEU A 38 -8.91 7.43 5.46
N HIS A 39 -8.85 8.50 4.68
CA HIS A 39 -9.87 9.54 4.70
C HIS A 39 -11.23 8.98 4.26
N MET A 40 -11.29 8.11 3.25
CA MET A 40 -12.52 7.43 2.85
C MET A 40 -13.08 6.55 3.97
N ILE A 41 -12.23 5.78 4.66
CA ILE A 41 -12.64 4.96 5.80
C ILE A 41 -13.23 5.85 6.91
N ILE A 42 -12.56 6.95 7.23
CA ILE A 42 -12.92 7.84 8.35
C ILE A 42 -14.13 8.74 8.03
N LYS A 43 -14.22 9.30 6.83
CA LYS A 43 -15.22 10.30 6.46
C LYS A 43 -16.42 9.77 5.73
N VAL A 44 -16.27 8.65 5.00
CA VAL A 44 -17.39 8.04 4.29
C VAL A 44 -17.94 6.90 5.12
N PHE A 45 -17.15 5.85 5.38
CA PHE A 45 -17.68 4.65 6.02
C PHE A 45 -18.02 4.88 7.50
N ARG A 46 -17.09 5.45 8.27
CA ARG A 46 -17.31 5.64 9.72
C ARG A 46 -18.43 6.62 10.04
N GLU A 47 -18.55 7.72 9.30
CA GLU A 47 -19.63 8.70 9.51
C GLU A 47 -21.01 8.15 9.13
N GLU A 48 -21.09 7.34 8.07
CA GLU A 48 -22.35 6.70 7.69
C GLU A 48 -22.74 5.55 8.64
N ILE A 49 -21.77 4.75 9.07
CA ILE A 49 -22.01 3.69 10.05
C ILE A 49 -22.41 4.27 11.41
N MET A 50 -21.92 5.45 11.78
CA MET A 50 -22.33 6.14 13.01
C MET A 50 -23.84 6.43 13.05
N LYS A 51 -24.51 6.59 11.91
CA LYS A 51 -25.97 6.80 11.85
C LYS A 51 -26.75 5.54 12.19
N VAL A 52 -26.15 4.37 12.00
CA VAL A 52 -26.79 3.07 12.20
C VAL A 52 -26.34 2.41 13.49
N ALA A 53 -25.11 2.67 13.94
CA ALA A 53 -24.48 2.12 15.14
C ALA A 53 -25.32 2.34 16.42
N ARG A 54 -25.26 1.39 17.36
CA ARG A 54 -26.03 1.46 18.62
C ARG A 54 -25.40 2.43 19.61
N ASP A 55 -24.07 2.43 19.66
CA ASP A 55 -23.28 3.25 20.57
C ASP A 55 -21.89 3.55 19.99
N LYS A 56 -21.11 4.32 20.75
CA LYS A 56 -19.74 4.67 20.37
C LYS A 56 -18.77 3.48 20.48
N ASN A 57 -19.05 2.51 21.34
CA ASN A 57 -18.20 1.33 21.53
C ASN A 57 -18.24 0.43 20.29
N GLU A 58 -19.37 0.34 19.59
CA GLU A 58 -19.47 -0.38 18.31
C GLU A 58 -18.54 0.25 17.27
N LEU A 59 -18.50 1.58 17.18
CA LEU A 59 -17.62 2.30 16.24
C LEU A 59 -16.15 2.13 16.60
N GLU A 60 -15.82 2.22 17.88
CA GLU A 60 -14.45 2.01 18.38
C GLU A 60 -13.98 0.58 18.14
N THR A 61 -14.85 -0.42 18.32
CA THR A 61 -14.53 -1.81 18.03
C THR A 61 -14.33 -2.05 16.53
N LEU A 62 -15.17 -1.42 15.69
CA LEU A 62 -15.13 -1.62 14.24
C LEU A 62 -13.92 -0.96 13.57
N PHE A 63 -13.60 0.27 13.98
CA PHE A 63 -12.56 1.10 13.35
C PHE A 63 -11.27 1.23 14.18
N SER A 64 -11.24 0.74 15.42
CA SER A 64 -10.09 0.81 16.33
C SER A 64 -9.45 2.21 16.33
N ASN A 65 -8.13 2.27 16.34
CA ASN A 65 -7.30 3.48 16.33
C ASN A 65 -6.95 3.98 14.90
N ILE A 66 -7.87 3.82 13.93
CA ILE A 66 -7.64 4.27 12.54
C ILE A 66 -7.31 5.78 12.44
N ILE A 67 -7.84 6.59 13.35
CA ILE A 67 -7.59 8.03 13.39
C ILE A 67 -6.13 8.31 13.76
N ASP A 68 -5.55 7.51 14.66
CA ASP A 68 -4.16 7.66 15.06
C ASP A 68 -3.22 7.21 13.93
N ILE A 69 -3.60 6.16 13.20
CA ILE A 69 -2.91 5.74 11.96
C ILE A 69 -2.91 6.88 10.93
N TYR A 70 -4.07 7.52 10.71
CA TYR A 70 -4.17 8.66 9.81
C TYR A 70 -3.26 9.83 10.22
N LYS A 71 -3.26 10.20 11.51
CA LYS A 71 -2.37 11.25 12.02
C LYS A 71 -0.89 10.91 11.83
N LEU A 72 -0.47 9.69 12.18
CA LEU A 72 0.90 9.23 11.99
C LEU A 72 1.31 9.31 10.51
N THR A 73 0.42 8.86 9.62
CA THR A 73 0.66 8.88 8.17
C THR A 73 0.80 10.31 7.64
N MET A 74 -0.01 11.26 8.13
CA MET A 74 0.15 12.68 7.79
C MET A 74 1.48 13.26 8.28
N ILE A 75 1.90 12.92 9.51
CA ILE A 75 3.18 13.38 10.08
C ILE A 75 4.34 12.83 9.25
N LEU A 76 4.32 11.53 8.92
CA LEU A 76 5.34 10.90 8.10
C LEU A 76 5.40 11.53 6.71
N LEU A 77 4.25 11.69 6.03
CA LEU A 77 4.21 12.31 4.70
C LEU A 77 4.76 13.73 4.72
N GLY A 78 4.34 14.57 5.68
CA GLY A 78 4.85 15.93 5.82
C GLY A 78 6.37 15.95 5.98
N SER A 79 6.90 15.08 6.86
CA SER A 79 8.35 14.95 7.06
C SER A 79 9.09 14.47 5.79
N LEU A 80 8.50 13.57 5.00
CA LEU A 80 9.09 13.11 3.73
C LEU A 80 9.10 14.22 2.68
N GLU A 81 8.02 15.00 2.58
CA GLU A 81 7.87 16.11 1.64
C GLU A 81 8.82 17.25 1.98
N ASP A 82 8.91 17.65 3.26
CA ASP A 82 9.86 18.66 3.73
C ASP A 82 11.30 18.28 3.38
N ASN A 83 11.69 17.02 3.63
CA ASN A 83 13.03 16.53 3.28
C ASN A 83 13.27 16.40 1.77
N CYS A 84 12.23 16.34 0.94
CA CYS A 84 12.38 16.37 -0.52
C CYS A 84 12.42 17.80 -1.07
N GLU A 85 11.57 18.70 -0.57
CA GLU A 85 11.52 20.10 -0.99
C GLU A 85 12.82 20.85 -0.66
N LEU A 86 13.39 20.62 0.53
CA LEU A 86 14.69 21.17 0.90
C LEU A 86 15.80 20.76 -0.08
N MET A 87 15.66 19.62 -0.76
CA MET A 87 16.62 19.15 -1.76
C MET A 87 16.38 19.71 -3.16
N GLU A 88 15.15 20.10 -3.50
CA GLU A 88 14.89 20.78 -4.78
C GLU A 88 15.43 22.21 -4.79
N ILE A 89 15.56 22.81 -3.59
CA ILE A 89 16.06 24.17 -3.39
C ILE A 89 17.58 24.21 -3.19
N ALA A 90 18.19 23.16 -2.62
CA ALA A 90 19.64 23.04 -2.47
C ALA A 90 20.30 22.71 -3.81
N GLU A 91 21.26 23.53 -4.24
CA GLU A 91 22.00 23.34 -5.50
C GLU A 91 22.62 21.92 -5.65
N GLU A 92 22.59 21.44 -6.89
CA GLU A 92 23.12 20.21 -7.51
C GLU A 92 23.65 19.06 -6.61
N GLY A 93 22.85 17.98 -6.54
CA GLY A 93 23.38 16.60 -6.51
C GLY A 93 23.29 15.84 -5.19
N GLN A 94 22.75 16.44 -4.13
CA GLN A 94 22.49 15.76 -2.87
C GLN A 94 21.15 14.98 -2.93
N MET A 95 21.11 13.80 -2.29
CA MET A 95 19.92 12.94 -2.27
C MET A 95 19.07 13.22 -1.02
N PRO A 96 17.73 13.06 -1.10
CA PRO A 96 16.86 13.19 0.06
C PRO A 96 17.19 12.11 1.08
N ARG A 97 17.47 12.53 2.31
CA ARG A 97 17.74 11.65 3.46
C ARG A 97 16.44 11.40 4.20
N ILE A 98 15.76 10.31 3.86
CA ILE A 98 14.42 10.00 4.38
C ILE A 98 14.45 8.98 5.53
N GLY A 99 15.60 8.37 5.79
CA GLY A 99 15.80 7.46 6.90
C GLY A 99 15.52 8.13 8.25
N SER A 100 15.91 9.40 8.40
CA SER A 100 15.63 10.21 9.59
C SER A 100 14.13 10.39 9.85
N CYS A 101 13.31 10.50 8.80
CA CYS A 101 11.85 10.61 8.91
C CYS A 101 11.24 9.37 9.59
N PHE A 102 11.69 8.19 9.18
CA PHE A 102 11.25 6.93 9.81
C PHE A 102 11.88 6.72 11.18
N GLU A 103 13.16 7.06 11.34
CA GLU A 103 13.92 6.86 12.57
C GLU A 103 13.30 7.62 13.74
N ALA A 104 12.89 8.87 13.53
CA ALA A 104 12.24 9.68 14.56
C ALA A 104 10.99 8.99 15.13
N LEU A 105 10.14 8.44 14.25
CA LEU A 105 8.89 7.77 14.61
C LEU A 105 9.12 6.36 15.16
N ALA A 106 10.10 5.63 14.62
CA ALA A 106 10.43 4.28 15.08
C ALA A 106 11.05 4.30 16.49
N LYS A 107 11.90 5.28 16.79
CA LYS A 107 12.53 5.44 18.12
C LYS A 107 11.50 5.67 19.23
N THR A 108 10.43 6.41 18.96
CA THR A 108 9.35 6.65 19.92
C THR A 108 8.21 5.62 19.81
N THR A 109 8.43 4.52 19.08
CA THR A 109 7.47 3.41 18.93
C THR A 109 6.11 3.83 18.36
N GLU A 110 6.04 4.93 17.60
CA GLU A 110 4.76 5.44 17.07
C GLU A 110 4.06 4.42 16.16
N PHE A 111 4.82 3.54 15.50
CA PHE A 111 4.28 2.52 14.61
C PHE A 111 3.57 1.37 15.34
N ASP A 112 3.70 1.23 16.66
CA ASP A 112 3.01 0.18 17.44
C ASP A 112 1.48 0.30 17.38
N ILE A 113 0.98 1.48 16.98
CA ILE A 113 -0.44 1.70 16.67
C ILE A 113 -0.96 0.70 15.63
N TYR A 114 -0.11 0.22 14.69
CA TYR A 114 -0.50 -0.77 13.69
C TYR A 114 -0.70 -2.17 14.29
N VAL A 115 0.02 -2.52 15.36
CA VAL A 115 -0.18 -3.80 16.07
C VAL A 115 -1.53 -3.81 16.75
N LYS A 116 -1.84 -2.73 17.50
CA LYS A 116 -3.14 -2.57 18.14
C LYS A 116 -4.25 -2.69 17.10
N TYR A 117 -4.15 -1.93 16.02
CA TYR A 117 -5.12 -1.97 14.93
C TYR A 117 -5.31 -3.37 14.36
N ALA A 118 -4.22 -4.07 14.04
CA ALA A 118 -4.28 -5.41 13.49
C ALA A 118 -4.94 -6.43 14.44
N ARG A 119 -4.67 -6.34 15.75
CA ARG A 119 -5.29 -7.21 16.76
C ARG A 119 -6.78 -6.94 16.88
N ASP A 120 -7.18 -5.67 16.87
CA ASP A 120 -8.59 -5.28 17.02
C ASP A 120 -9.41 -5.67 15.77
N ILE A 121 -8.92 -5.37 14.57
CA ILE A 121 -9.61 -5.69 13.31
C ILE A 121 -9.71 -7.21 13.09
N ASN A 122 -8.71 -7.97 13.50
CA ASN A 122 -8.73 -9.43 13.39
C ASN A 122 -9.43 -10.14 14.56
N SER A 123 -9.91 -9.40 15.56
CA SER A 123 -10.58 -9.96 16.72
C SER A 123 -11.92 -10.62 16.33
N PRO A 124 -12.35 -11.68 17.05
CA PRO A 124 -13.67 -12.27 16.84
C PRO A 124 -14.79 -11.25 17.08
N ALA A 125 -14.61 -10.34 18.04
CA ALA A 125 -15.56 -9.28 18.34
C ALA A 125 -15.81 -8.35 17.15
N ASN A 126 -14.75 -7.93 16.43
CA ASN A 126 -14.89 -7.11 15.23
C ASN A 126 -15.63 -7.86 14.11
N ARG A 127 -15.31 -9.14 13.90
CA ARG A 127 -15.98 -9.99 12.89
C ARG A 127 -17.47 -10.15 13.18
N GLU A 128 -17.83 -10.45 14.42
CA GLU A 128 -19.22 -10.57 14.86
C GLU A 128 -19.97 -9.24 14.70
N LEU A 129 -19.33 -8.12 15.06
CA LEU A 129 -19.90 -6.79 14.90
C LEU A 129 -20.18 -6.48 13.43
N LEU A 130 -19.25 -6.79 12.53
CA LEU A 130 -19.42 -6.57 11.10
C LEU A 130 -20.61 -7.39 10.53
N ILE A 131 -20.75 -8.66 10.96
CA ILE A 131 -21.91 -9.50 10.60
C ILE A 131 -23.21 -8.90 11.14
N ASN A 132 -23.24 -8.51 12.41
CA ASN A 132 -24.43 -7.93 13.04
C ASN A 132 -24.83 -6.60 12.38
N LEU A 133 -23.84 -5.78 12.00
CA LEU A 133 -24.05 -4.53 11.30
C LEU A 133 -24.64 -4.75 9.91
N LEU A 134 -24.14 -5.73 9.16
CA LEU A 134 -24.72 -6.11 7.86
C LEU A 134 -26.17 -6.57 7.98
N SER A 135 -26.48 -7.43 8.95
CA SER A 135 -27.86 -7.89 9.21
C SER A 135 -28.80 -6.73 9.57
N ARG A 136 -28.30 -5.72 10.30
CA ARG A 136 -29.07 -4.52 10.65
C ARG A 136 -29.29 -3.60 9.45
N LEU A 137 -28.28 -3.44 8.60
CA LEU A 137 -28.40 -2.71 7.34
C LEU A 137 -29.42 -3.39 6.41
N GLU A 138 -29.49 -4.73 6.41
CA GLU A 138 -30.49 -5.49 5.65
C GLU A 138 -31.91 -5.28 6.16
N ALA A 139 -32.10 -5.15 7.48
CA ALA A 139 -33.40 -4.93 8.09
C ALA A 139 -33.90 -3.46 8.03
N ASN A 140 -33.03 -2.50 7.71
CA ASN A 140 -33.36 -1.07 7.76
C ASN A 140 -33.98 -0.58 6.44
N VAL A 141 -35.31 -0.42 6.41
CA VAL A 141 -36.09 0.00 5.23
C VAL A 141 -35.72 1.42 4.75
N VAL A 142 -35.31 2.32 5.67
CA VAL A 142 -34.92 3.70 5.34
C VAL A 142 -33.66 3.76 4.46
N LEU A 143 -32.75 2.80 4.62
CA LEU A 143 -31.52 2.69 3.82
C LEU A 143 -31.74 1.96 2.49
N GLN A 144 -32.93 1.40 2.24
CA GLN A 144 -33.26 0.77 0.95
C GLN A 144 -33.43 1.76 -0.20
N THR A 145 -33.50 3.06 0.09
CA THR A 145 -33.42 4.11 -0.96
C THR A 145 -31.98 4.37 -1.40
N GLY A 146 -30.98 3.86 -0.66
CA GLY A 146 -29.55 3.94 -0.96
C GLY A 146 -28.94 2.56 -1.17
N TYR A 147 -29.27 1.90 -2.28
CA TYR A 147 -28.66 0.66 -2.81
C TYR A 147 -27.11 0.68 -2.96
N SER A 148 -26.42 1.74 -2.53
CA SER A 148 -24.98 1.91 -2.66
C SER A 148 -24.22 1.59 -1.38
N ILE A 149 -24.77 1.91 -0.19
CA ILE A 149 -23.97 1.85 1.04
C ILE A 149 -23.91 0.45 1.64
N LYS A 150 -24.99 -0.32 1.55
CA LYS A 150 -25.00 -1.72 2.00
C LYS A 150 -24.01 -2.54 1.19
N GLU A 151 -24.07 -2.44 -0.13
CA GLU A 151 -23.18 -3.13 -1.06
C GLU A 151 -21.74 -2.64 -0.88
N ALA A 152 -21.53 -1.34 -0.61
CA ALA A 152 -20.21 -0.80 -0.26
C ALA A 152 -19.66 -1.40 1.05
N VAL A 153 -20.48 -1.44 2.11
CA VAL A 153 -20.07 -2.00 3.41
C VAL A 153 -19.83 -3.51 3.31
N LYS A 154 -20.63 -4.24 2.53
CA LYS A 154 -20.45 -5.70 2.36
C LYS A 154 -19.23 -6.05 1.52
N CYS A 155 -19.02 -5.34 0.41
CA CYS A 155 -18.02 -5.73 -0.58
C CYS A 155 -16.68 -5.00 -0.42
N TYR A 156 -16.67 -3.80 0.18
CA TYR A 156 -15.49 -2.95 0.21
C TYR A 156 -14.96 -2.71 1.63
N LEU A 157 -15.81 -2.54 2.63
CA LEU A 157 -15.35 -2.19 3.98
C LEU A 157 -14.39 -3.22 4.60
N PRO A 158 -14.64 -4.55 4.55
CA PRO A 158 -13.71 -5.52 5.11
C PRO A 158 -12.31 -5.42 4.49
N ASP A 159 -12.23 -5.25 3.17
CA ASP A 159 -10.97 -5.13 2.45
C ASP A 159 -10.26 -3.79 2.74
N LEU A 160 -11.04 -2.72 2.92
CA LEU A 160 -10.54 -1.40 3.29
C LEU A 160 -9.98 -1.39 4.72
N LEU A 161 -10.62 -2.06 5.67
CA LEU A 161 -10.14 -2.17 7.05
C LEU A 161 -8.85 -2.99 7.17
N LEU A 162 -8.56 -3.87 6.21
CA LEU A 162 -7.27 -4.58 6.16
C LEU A 162 -6.16 -3.74 5.52
N GLN A 163 -6.49 -2.66 4.82
CA GLN A 163 -5.51 -1.87 4.07
C GLN A 163 -4.40 -1.27 4.95
N PRO A 164 -4.67 -0.71 6.15
CA PRO A 164 -3.61 -0.19 7.02
C PRO A 164 -2.56 -1.23 7.42
N ILE A 165 -3.00 -2.48 7.63
CA ILE A 165 -2.13 -3.60 7.98
C ILE A 165 -1.17 -3.87 6.82
N TRP A 166 -1.69 -3.98 5.59
CA TRP A 166 -0.88 -4.21 4.40
C TRP A 166 0.03 -3.03 4.07
N HIS A 167 -0.43 -1.80 4.32
CA HIS A 167 0.38 -0.61 4.15
C HIS A 167 1.58 -0.60 5.11
N CYS A 168 1.40 -1.02 6.36
CA CYS A 168 2.52 -1.15 7.30
C CYS A 168 3.59 -2.13 6.80
N PHE A 169 3.19 -3.26 6.21
CA PHE A 169 4.13 -4.18 5.56
C PHE A 169 4.87 -3.56 4.37
N LYS A 170 4.24 -2.63 3.63
CA LYS A 170 4.93 -1.90 2.55
C LYS A 170 6.08 -1.04 3.11
N TYR A 171 5.96 -0.47 4.31
CA TYR A 171 7.06 0.30 4.90
C TYR A 171 8.31 -0.55 5.07
N PHE A 172 8.19 -1.79 5.57
CA PHE A 172 9.34 -2.68 5.71
C PHE A 172 10.02 -2.94 4.36
N ASN A 173 9.22 -3.19 3.31
CA ASN A 173 9.72 -3.39 1.95
C ASN A 173 10.39 -2.12 1.38
N TYR A 174 9.81 -0.94 1.63
CA TYR A 174 10.39 0.33 1.20
C TYR A 174 11.74 0.57 1.89
N ILE A 175 11.82 0.38 3.20
CA ILE A 175 13.06 0.58 3.97
C ILE A 175 14.15 -0.39 3.49
N GLU A 176 13.81 -1.65 3.25
CA GLU A 176 14.73 -2.63 2.65
C GLU A 176 15.24 -2.17 1.28
N LEU A 177 14.35 -1.74 0.40
CA LEU A 177 14.74 -1.31 -0.94
C LEU A 177 15.59 -0.02 -0.92
N LEU A 178 15.28 0.92 -0.01
CA LEU A 178 16.07 2.14 0.22
C LEU A 178 17.47 1.79 0.76
N CYS A 179 17.58 0.85 1.70
CA CYS A 179 18.85 0.33 2.21
C CYS A 179 19.75 -0.23 1.08
N GLU A 180 19.17 -0.98 0.14
CA GLU A 180 19.91 -1.62 -0.95
C GLU A 180 20.44 -0.61 -1.99
N HIS A 181 19.65 0.45 -2.23
CA HIS A 181 19.87 1.38 -3.35
C HIS A 181 20.41 2.74 -2.92
N THR A 182 20.51 3.03 -1.62
CA THR A 182 21.16 4.27 -1.17
C THR A 182 22.65 4.25 -1.52
N PRO A 183 23.15 5.30 -2.20
CA PRO A 183 24.58 5.48 -2.45
C PRO A 183 25.29 6.18 -1.29
N ASN A 184 24.54 6.69 -0.30
CA ASN A 184 25.06 7.37 0.86
C ASN A 184 25.19 6.39 2.04
N MET A 185 26.40 6.30 2.60
CA MET A 185 26.70 5.37 3.69
C MET A 185 26.00 5.73 5.00
N GLU A 186 25.96 7.02 5.37
CA GLU A 186 25.29 7.50 6.59
C GLU A 186 23.79 7.19 6.53
N GLU A 187 23.15 7.49 5.39
CA GLU A 187 21.74 7.18 5.16
C GLU A 187 21.49 5.66 5.25
N GLY A 188 22.39 4.85 4.69
CA GLY A 188 22.31 3.39 4.78
C GLY A 188 22.42 2.86 6.22
N GLU A 189 23.22 3.51 7.07
CA GLU A 189 23.30 3.16 8.50
C GLU A 189 22.02 3.56 9.24
N THR A 190 21.49 4.76 9.00
CA THR A 190 20.22 5.20 9.56
C THR A 190 19.08 4.26 9.15
N LEU A 191 18.97 3.90 7.88
CA LEU A 191 17.93 2.99 7.40
C LEU A 191 18.06 1.59 7.99
N ARG A 192 19.28 1.06 8.17
CA ARG A 192 19.50 -0.22 8.88
C ARG A 192 19.06 -0.13 10.34
N GLN A 193 19.35 0.97 11.02
CA GLN A 193 18.88 1.20 12.38
C GLN A 193 17.35 1.24 12.44
N VAL A 194 16.68 1.88 11.46
CA VAL A 194 15.22 1.85 11.34
C VAL A 194 14.72 0.41 11.17
N GLN A 195 15.35 -0.40 10.31
CA GLN A 195 14.97 -1.82 10.15
C GLN A 195 15.05 -2.59 11.46
N ASP A 196 16.11 -2.38 12.24
CA ASP A 196 16.28 -3.05 13.53
C ASP A 196 15.24 -2.59 14.56
N LEU A 197 14.94 -1.29 14.60
CA LEU A 197 13.89 -0.72 15.46
C LEU A 197 12.50 -1.24 15.11
N LEU A 198 12.20 -1.45 13.82
CA LEU A 198 10.91 -1.93 13.36
C LEU A 198 10.79 -3.47 13.31
N ARG A 199 11.86 -4.22 13.53
CA ARG A 199 11.83 -5.69 13.52
C ARG A 199 10.84 -6.28 14.55
N PRO A 200 10.78 -5.81 15.81
CA PRO A 200 9.78 -6.28 16.79
C PRO A 200 8.35 -6.05 16.31
N LEU A 201 8.08 -4.85 15.76
CA LEU A 201 6.80 -4.50 15.16
C LEU A 201 6.43 -5.47 14.03
N GLN A 202 7.34 -5.73 13.09
CA GLN A 202 7.12 -6.64 11.98
C GLN A 202 6.78 -8.06 12.45
N MET A 203 7.47 -8.56 13.48
CA MET A 203 7.20 -9.87 14.08
C MET A 203 5.80 -9.94 14.70
N GLU A 204 5.43 -8.94 15.50
CA GLU A 204 4.12 -8.88 16.15
C GLU A 204 2.97 -8.71 15.15
N LEU A 205 3.16 -7.86 14.13
CA LEU A 205 2.18 -7.67 13.07
C LEU A 205 1.97 -8.96 12.28
N THR A 206 3.07 -9.67 11.94
CA THR A 206 3.01 -10.95 11.22
C THR A 206 2.23 -12.01 11.99
N LYS A 207 2.44 -12.11 13.31
CA LYS A 207 1.64 -13.01 14.18
C LYS A 207 0.15 -12.68 14.15
N SER A 208 -0.17 -11.38 14.17
CA SER A 208 -1.54 -10.86 14.26
C SER A 208 -2.38 -11.11 12.99
N VAL A 209 -1.74 -11.42 11.85
CA VAL A 209 -2.40 -11.60 10.54
C VAL A 209 -2.30 -13.03 9.99
N THR A 210 -1.86 -13.99 10.81
CA THR A 210 -1.65 -15.40 10.41
C THR A 210 -2.91 -16.07 9.81
N SER A 211 -4.10 -15.64 10.23
CA SER A 211 -5.38 -16.16 9.73
C SER A 211 -6.00 -15.35 8.58
N VAL A 212 -5.36 -14.28 8.15
CA VAL A 212 -5.86 -13.38 7.10
C VAL A 212 -5.23 -13.78 5.76
N PRO A 213 -6.01 -13.90 4.67
CA PRO A 213 -5.46 -14.10 3.33
C PRO A 213 -4.44 -13.02 3.00
N LYS A 214 -3.22 -13.41 2.64
CA LYS A 214 -2.16 -12.46 2.31
C LYS A 214 -2.59 -11.63 1.10
N LYS A 215 -2.73 -10.32 1.29
CA LYS A 215 -2.85 -9.37 0.18
C LYS A 215 -1.44 -9.03 -0.29
N GLU A 216 -1.27 -8.90 -1.60
CA GLU A 216 0.05 -8.64 -2.15
C GLU A 216 0.49 -7.20 -1.82
N THR A 217 1.48 -7.07 -0.94
CA THR A 217 2.07 -5.80 -0.49
C THR A 217 3.07 -5.27 -1.51
N ARG A 218 2.65 -5.24 -2.78
CA ARG A 218 3.47 -4.83 -3.91
C ARG A 218 3.76 -3.33 -3.86
N LEU A 219 5.01 -2.97 -4.10
CA LEU A 219 5.42 -1.59 -4.26
C LEU A 219 5.13 -1.08 -5.69
N LEU A 220 4.92 0.22 -5.87
CA LEU A 220 4.64 0.81 -7.18
C LEU A 220 5.75 0.53 -8.20
N ILE A 221 7.01 0.56 -7.78
CA ILE A 221 8.16 0.24 -8.65
C ILE A 221 8.07 -1.20 -9.19
N GLN A 222 7.60 -2.15 -8.36
CA GLN A 222 7.36 -3.53 -8.76
C GLN A 222 6.15 -3.62 -9.69
N CYS A 223 5.10 -2.83 -9.46
CA CYS A 223 3.93 -2.73 -10.34
C CYS A 223 4.28 -2.13 -11.70
N ARG A 224 5.16 -1.11 -11.79
CA ARG A 224 5.64 -0.53 -13.06
C ARG A 224 6.47 -1.52 -13.86
N ALA A 225 7.38 -2.26 -13.20
CA ALA A 225 8.15 -3.32 -13.84
C ALA A 225 7.22 -4.42 -14.40
N ARG A 226 6.22 -4.85 -13.62
CA ARG A 226 5.20 -5.81 -14.06
C ARG A 226 4.31 -5.26 -15.17
N ARG A 227 3.89 -4.00 -15.11
CA ARG A 227 3.09 -3.35 -16.18
C ARG A 227 3.86 -3.34 -17.49
N LYS A 228 5.15 -3.01 -17.46
CA LYS A 228 6.02 -3.11 -18.65
C LYS A 228 6.10 -4.56 -19.17
N ALA A 229 6.26 -5.53 -18.28
CA ALA A 229 6.28 -6.95 -18.65
C ALA A 229 4.91 -7.44 -19.18
N ALA A 230 3.81 -7.01 -18.59
CA ALA A 230 2.43 -7.32 -18.97
C ALA A 230 2.10 -6.75 -20.35
N ILE A 231 2.45 -5.48 -20.60
CA ILE A 231 2.31 -4.87 -21.93
C ILE A 231 3.15 -5.63 -22.97
N LYS A 232 4.37 -6.05 -22.63
CA LYS A 232 5.19 -6.86 -23.52
C LYS A 232 4.52 -8.21 -23.83
N LYS A 233 4.05 -8.92 -22.80
CA LYS A 233 3.37 -10.21 -22.93
C LYS A 233 2.06 -10.08 -23.72
N ILE A 234 1.27 -9.03 -23.49
CA ILE A 234 0.05 -8.72 -24.26
C ILE A 234 0.38 -8.53 -25.75
N ARG A 235 1.45 -7.79 -26.07
CA ARG A 235 1.91 -7.61 -27.45
C ARG A 235 2.39 -8.93 -28.08
N GLU A 236 3.04 -9.81 -27.32
CA GLU A 236 3.45 -11.13 -27.79
C GLU A 236 2.23 -12.02 -28.10
N ILE A 237 1.25 -12.06 -27.20
CA ILE A 237 0.00 -12.81 -27.40
C ILE A 237 -0.74 -12.30 -28.63
N GLN A 238 -0.89 -10.98 -28.78
CA GLN A 238 -1.56 -10.38 -29.93
C GLN A 238 -0.91 -10.79 -31.26
N LYS A 239 0.43 -10.86 -31.32
CA LYS A 239 1.16 -11.32 -32.52
C LYS A 239 0.98 -12.82 -32.80
N SER A 240 0.71 -13.62 -31.77
CA SER A 240 0.52 -15.07 -31.91
C SER A 240 -0.87 -15.49 -32.40
N VAL A 241 -1.85 -14.58 -32.34
CA VAL A 241 -3.22 -14.86 -32.78
C VAL A 241 -3.37 -14.53 -34.28
N HIS A 242 -3.51 -15.55 -35.10
CA HIS A 242 -3.78 -15.38 -36.54
C HIS A 242 -5.20 -14.82 -36.79
N GLY A 243 -5.33 -13.87 -37.71
CA GLY A 243 -6.62 -13.25 -38.05
C GLY A 243 -7.10 -12.16 -37.07
N TRP A 244 -6.18 -11.55 -36.33
CA TRP A 244 -6.51 -10.45 -35.42
C TRP A 244 -6.84 -9.16 -36.17
N ASP A 245 -8.13 -8.85 -36.32
CA ASP A 245 -8.63 -7.68 -37.07
C ASP A 245 -9.14 -6.53 -36.19
N GLN A 246 -8.88 -6.57 -34.88
CA GLN A 246 -9.34 -5.56 -33.91
C GLN A 246 -8.20 -4.64 -33.44
N LYS A 247 -8.56 -3.49 -32.83
CA LYS A 247 -7.63 -2.53 -32.22
C LYS A 247 -6.66 -3.22 -31.25
N ASP A 248 -5.46 -2.64 -31.09
CA ASP A 248 -4.43 -3.14 -30.17
C ASP A 248 -5.01 -3.40 -28.77
N ILE A 249 -4.77 -4.60 -28.23
CA ILE A 249 -5.25 -5.02 -26.89
C ILE A 249 -4.75 -4.04 -25.81
N GLY A 250 -3.54 -3.48 -26.01
CA GLY A 250 -2.95 -2.49 -25.13
C GLY A 250 -3.70 -1.15 -25.04
N GLN A 251 -4.65 -0.86 -25.94
CA GLN A 251 -5.50 0.33 -25.89
C GLN A 251 -6.81 0.11 -25.10
N CYS A 252 -7.24 -1.14 -24.93
CA CYS A 252 -8.51 -1.48 -24.25
C CYS A 252 -8.29 -2.12 -22.87
N CYS A 253 -7.15 -2.75 -22.61
CA CYS A 253 -6.77 -3.27 -21.30
C CYS A 253 -5.92 -2.21 -20.58
N TYR A 254 -6.21 -1.92 -19.30
CA TYR A 254 -5.51 -0.93 -18.47
C TYR A 254 -4.03 -1.26 -18.14
N GLY A 255 -3.33 -1.96 -19.03
CA GLY A 255 -1.92 -2.35 -18.90
C GLY A 255 -1.69 -3.56 -17.99
N GLU A 256 -2.74 -4.28 -17.60
CA GLU A 256 -2.65 -5.45 -16.73
C GLU A 256 -2.87 -6.76 -17.47
N PHE A 257 -2.04 -7.76 -17.14
CA PHE A 257 -2.19 -9.14 -17.56
C PHE A 257 -2.45 -9.99 -16.32
N ILE A 258 -3.65 -10.56 -16.24
CA ILE A 258 -4.13 -11.20 -15.01
C ILE A 258 -3.74 -12.69 -14.99
N ARG A 259 -3.96 -13.41 -16.09
CA ARG A 259 -3.84 -14.88 -16.13
C ARG A 259 -3.86 -15.42 -17.57
N GLU A 260 -3.13 -16.51 -17.80
CA GLU A 260 -3.19 -17.37 -19.00
C GLU A 260 -3.61 -18.76 -18.52
N ASP A 261 -4.75 -19.29 -18.97
CA ASP A 261 -5.27 -20.60 -18.55
C ASP A 261 -6.05 -21.29 -19.67
N THR A 262 -6.20 -22.61 -19.59
CA THR A 262 -7.01 -23.41 -20.53
C THR A 262 -8.41 -23.65 -19.97
N LEU A 263 -9.44 -23.24 -20.70
CA LEU A 263 -10.85 -23.42 -20.31
C LEU A 263 -11.63 -24.17 -21.40
N LYS A 264 -12.62 -24.97 -20.98
CA LYS A 264 -13.58 -25.61 -21.90
C LYS A 264 -14.89 -24.82 -21.89
N LYS A 265 -15.26 -24.22 -23.04
CA LYS A 265 -16.56 -23.57 -23.22
C LYS A 265 -17.65 -24.64 -23.33
N VAL A 266 -18.63 -24.59 -22.44
CA VAL A 266 -19.85 -25.41 -22.55
C VAL A 266 -20.90 -24.58 -23.29
N THR A 267 -21.24 -24.97 -24.51
CA THR A 267 -22.36 -24.35 -25.23
C THR A 267 -23.65 -25.04 -24.81
N ASN A 268 -24.61 -24.24 -24.33
CA ASN A 268 -25.96 -24.72 -24.09
C ASN A 268 -26.66 -24.80 -25.46
N ASN A 269 -26.67 -25.97 -26.08
CA ASN A 269 -27.50 -26.22 -27.25
C ASN A 269 -28.96 -26.32 -26.77
N ARG A 270 -29.68 -25.21 -26.83
CA ARG A 270 -31.15 -25.25 -26.96
C ARG A 270 -31.51 -25.47 -28.42
#